data_AF-A0A2K6GQA4-F1
#
_entry.id   AF-A0A2K6GQA4-F1
#
_cell.length_a   1.000
_cell.length_b   1.000
_cell.length_c   1.000
_cell.angle_alpha   90.00
_cell.angle_beta   90.00
_cell.angle_gamma   90.00
#
_symmetry.space_group_name_H-M   'P 1'
#
loop_
_entity.id
_entity.type
_entity.pdbx_description
1 polymer ?
#
loop_
_entity_poly.entity_id
_entity_poly.type
_entity_poly.pdbx_seq_one_letter_code
_entity_poly.pdbx_strand_id
1 'polypeptide(L)'
;MSQWNQVQQLEIKFLEQVDQFYDDNFPMEIRHLLAQWIENQDWEAASNNETMATILLQNLLIQLDEHLGRVSKEKNLLLIHNLKRIRKVLQFPGLATVQLSLDQLGEAYIRMKARF
;
A
#
# COMPACT_ATOMS: atom_id res chain seq x y z
N MET A 1 7.80 7.08 13.94
CA MET A 1 8.16 7.57 12.58
C MET A 1 8.10 6.37 11.67
N SER A 2 7.50 6.49 10.48
CA SER A 2 7.47 5.40 9.51
C SER A 2 8.84 5.25 8.83
N GLN A 3 9.18 4.03 8.42
CA GLN A 3 10.34 3.74 7.55
C GLN A 3 10.25 4.56 6.27
N TRP A 4 9.05 4.79 5.74
CA TRP A 4 8.84 5.67 4.58
C TRP A 4 9.44 7.08 4.74
N ASN A 5 9.38 7.66 5.95
CA ASN A 5 9.96 8.99 6.18
C ASN A 5 11.49 8.97 6.07
N GLN A 6 12.14 7.84 6.38
CA GLN A 6 13.58 7.66 6.20
C GLN A 6 13.91 7.45 4.73
N VAL A 7 13.09 6.67 4.01
CA VAL A 7 13.22 6.44 2.57
C VAL A 7 13.19 7.77 1.80
N GLN A 8 12.29 8.68 2.17
CA GLN A 8 12.19 10.01 1.55
C GLN A 8 13.43 10.91 1.76
N GLN A 9 14.29 10.58 2.73
CA GLN A 9 15.54 11.31 3.00
C GLN A 9 16.75 10.72 2.29
N LEU A 10 16.59 9.61 1.56
CA LEU A 10 17.67 8.98 0.80
C LEU A 10 18.09 9.84 -0.40
N GLU A 11 19.31 9.62 -0.87
CA GLU A 11 19.80 10.23 -2.10
C GLU A 11 18.94 9.81 -3.31
N ILE A 12 18.87 10.66 -4.33
CA ILE A 12 18.04 10.47 -5.53
C ILE A 12 18.24 9.07 -6.17
N LYS A 13 19.48 8.57 -6.22
CA LYS A 13 19.81 7.24 -6.76
C LYS A 13 19.11 6.06 -6.06
N PHE A 14 18.72 6.25 -4.81
CA PHE A 14 17.97 5.25 -4.03
C PHE A 14 16.46 5.49 -4.17
N LEU A 15 16.02 6.74 -4.28
CA LEU A 15 14.62 7.06 -4.60
C LEU A 15 14.22 6.49 -5.97
N GLU A 16 15.10 6.53 -6.97
CA GLU A 16 14.87 5.88 -8.28
C GLU A 16 14.74 4.36 -8.17
N GLN A 17 15.42 3.72 -7.20
CA GLN A 17 15.25 2.29 -6.95
C GLN A 17 13.93 2.02 -6.23
N VAL A 18 13.52 2.91 -5.33
CA VAL A 18 12.25 2.81 -4.62
C VAL A 18 11.08 2.96 -5.60
N ASP A 19 11.18 3.88 -6.57
CA ASP A 19 10.19 4.10 -7.62
C ASP A 19 9.91 2.83 -8.45
N GLN A 20 10.94 2.02 -8.72
CA GLN A 20 10.81 0.76 -9.48
C GLN A 20 9.95 -0.30 -8.79
N PHE A 21 9.64 -0.16 -7.49
CA PHE A 21 8.77 -1.09 -6.77
C PHE A 21 7.29 -0.70 -6.83
N TYR A 22 6.94 0.45 -7.40
CA TYR A 22 5.56 0.91 -7.51
C TYR A 22 5.08 0.84 -8.96
N ASP A 23 3.87 0.33 -9.16
CA ASP A 23 3.22 0.23 -10.46
C ASP A 23 1.77 0.76 -10.39
N ASP A 24 1.01 0.63 -11.49
CA ASP A 24 -0.38 1.06 -11.53
C ASP A 24 -1.30 0.30 -10.54
N ASN A 25 -0.89 -0.90 -10.10
CA ASN A 25 -1.63 -1.71 -9.14
C ASN A 25 -1.35 -1.27 -7.70
N PHE A 26 -0.11 -0.86 -7.41
CA PHE A 26 0.26 -0.27 -6.13
C PHE A 26 1.00 1.07 -6.27
N PRO A 27 0.25 2.18 -6.28
CA PRO A 27 0.85 3.50 -6.44
C PRO A 27 1.47 4.01 -5.14
N MET A 28 2.52 4.81 -5.30
CA MET A 28 3.33 5.38 -4.22
C MET A 28 2.49 6.18 -3.20
N GLU A 29 1.38 6.80 -3.61
CA GLU A 29 0.49 7.54 -2.71
C GLU A 29 -0.13 6.65 -1.64
N ILE A 30 -0.43 5.38 -1.94
CA ILE A 30 -1.01 4.46 -0.95
C ILE A 30 0.06 4.08 0.07
N ARG A 31 1.26 3.78 -0.42
CA ARG A 31 2.42 3.54 0.45
C ARG A 31 2.68 4.72 1.36
N HIS A 32 2.60 5.95 0.85
CA HIS A 32 2.85 7.16 1.62
C HIS A 32 1.74 7.40 2.66
N LEU A 33 0.48 7.36 2.25
CA LEU A 33 -0.66 7.64 3.13
C LEU A 33 -0.83 6.61 4.23
N LEU A 34 -0.66 5.33 3.88
CA LEU A 34 -0.81 4.21 4.81
C LEU A 34 0.53 3.71 5.32
N ALA A 35 1.59 4.52 5.23
CA ALA A 35 2.96 4.06 5.53
C ALA A 35 3.06 3.37 6.89
N GLN A 36 2.55 4.05 7.92
CA GLN A 36 2.57 3.53 9.28
C GLN A 36 1.68 2.29 9.45
N TRP A 37 0.54 2.22 8.76
CA TRP A 37 -0.34 1.05 8.84
C TRP A 37 0.31 -0.16 8.17
N ILE A 38 0.80 0.01 6.92
CA ILE A 38 1.49 -1.01 6.13
C ILE A 38 2.68 -1.58 6.89
N GLU A 39 3.50 -0.73 7.48
CA GLU A 39 4.71 -1.16 8.20
C GLU A 39 4.42 -1.96 9.47
N ASN A 40 3.23 -1.80 10.05
CA ASN A 40 2.80 -2.52 11.25
C ASN A 40 2.09 -3.85 10.94
N GLN A 41 1.92 -4.21 9.67
CA GLN A 41 1.28 -5.46 9.28
C GLN A 41 2.28 -6.62 9.21
N ASP A 42 1.81 -7.81 9.54
CA ASP A 42 2.55 -9.06 9.38
C ASP A 42 2.30 -9.64 7.98
N TRP A 43 3.07 -9.14 7.01
CA TRP A 43 2.96 -9.55 5.60
C TRP A 43 3.38 -11.02 5.37
N GLU A 44 4.30 -11.55 6.18
CA GLU A 44 4.70 -12.96 6.10
C GLU A 44 3.56 -13.87 6.52
N ALA A 45 2.89 -13.57 7.64
CA ALA A 45 1.72 -14.31 8.08
C ALA A 45 0.55 -14.20 7.09
N ALA A 46 0.34 -13.01 6.52
CA ALA A 46 -0.70 -12.79 5.50
C ALA A 46 -0.41 -13.54 4.19
N SER A 47 0.84 -13.65 3.76
CA SER A 47 1.20 -14.40 2.55
C SER A 47 0.98 -15.92 2.73
N ASN A 48 1.21 -16.43 3.95
CA ASN A 48 1.06 -17.86 4.25
C ASN A 48 -0.37 -18.29 4.65
N ASN A 49 -1.29 -17.35 4.89
CA ASN A 49 -2.64 -17.66 5.38
C ASN A 49 -3.71 -16.81 4.69
N GLU A 50 -4.53 -17.45 3.85
CA GLU A 50 -5.62 -16.82 3.09
C GLU A 50 -6.65 -16.11 3.98
N THR A 51 -6.93 -16.64 5.17
CA THR A 51 -7.85 -15.98 6.12
C THR A 51 -7.25 -14.68 6.64
N MET A 52 -5.96 -14.71 6.97
CA MET A 52 -5.24 -13.51 7.42
C MET A 52 -5.10 -12.50 6.28
N ALA A 53 -4.81 -12.95 5.06
CA ALA A 53 -4.80 -12.14 3.84
C ALA A 53 -6.14 -11.41 3.65
N THR A 54 -7.25 -12.15 3.75
CA THR A 54 -8.60 -11.58 3.63
C THR A 54 -8.87 -10.52 4.69
N ILE A 55 -8.50 -10.78 5.95
CA ILE A 55 -8.64 -9.80 7.05
C ILE A 55 -7.77 -8.56 6.78
N LEU A 56 -6.53 -8.75 6.31
CA LEU A 56 -5.62 -7.67 6.00
C LEU A 56 -6.17 -6.77 4.89
N LEU A 57 -6.72 -7.37 3.83
CA LEU A 57 -7.36 -6.64 2.74
C LEU A 57 -8.58 -5.85 3.22
N GLN A 58 -9.42 -6.44 4.06
CA GLN A 58 -10.57 -5.74 4.64
C GLN A 58 -10.12 -4.55 5.49
N ASN A 59 -9.08 -4.74 6.32
CA ASN A 59 -8.51 -3.67 7.12
C ASN A 59 -7.89 -2.55 6.25
N LEU A 60 -7.22 -2.91 5.16
CA LEU A 60 -6.68 -1.97 4.19
C LEU A 60 -7.78 -1.11 3.56
N LEU A 61 -8.90 -1.73 3.16
CA LEU A 61 -10.07 -1.02 2.62
C LEU A 61 -10.68 -0.06 3.63
N ILE A 62 -10.78 -0.45 4.91
CA ILE A 62 -11.27 0.41 5.99
C ILE A 62 -10.34 1.63 6.15
N GLN A 63 -9.03 1.43 6.19
CA GLN A 63 -8.06 2.53 6.29
C GLN A 63 -8.16 3.48 5.09
N LEU A 64 -8.32 2.95 3.87
CA LEU A 64 -8.51 3.78 2.68
C LEU A 64 -9.77 4.64 2.78
N ASP A 65 -10.85 4.11 3.34
CA ASP A 65 -12.12 4.83 3.49
C ASP A 65 -12.03 5.96 4.51
N GLU A 66 -11.32 5.73 5.63
CA GLU A 66 -11.04 6.75 6.63
C GLU A 66 -10.22 7.91 6.02
N HIS A 67 -9.15 7.58 5.28
CA HIS A 67 -8.32 8.56 4.59
C HIS A 67 -9.11 9.30 3.51
N LEU A 68 -9.94 8.60 2.72
CA LEU A 68 -10.78 9.22 1.69
C LEU A 68 -11.77 10.21 2.32
N GLY A 69 -12.36 9.88 3.47
CA GLY A 69 -13.21 10.79 4.23
C GLY A 69 -12.49 12.06 4.72
N ARG A 70 -11.23 11.93 5.14
CA ARG A 70 -10.39 13.07 5.53
C ARG A 70 -10.00 13.93 4.33
N VAL A 71 -9.48 13.33 3.26
CA VAL A 71 -9.02 14.03 2.05
C VAL A 71 -10.16 14.70 1.29
N SER A 72 -11.37 14.11 1.32
CA SER A 72 -12.58 14.77 0.81
C SER A 72 -12.88 16.08 1.54
N LYS A 73 -12.50 16.14 2.82
CA LYS A 73 -12.38 17.34 3.68
C LYS A 73 -11.64 18.50 3.00
N GLU A 74 -10.47 18.14 2.50
CA GLU A 74 -9.41 19.04 2.02
C GLU A 74 -9.56 19.40 0.54
N LYS A 75 -10.57 18.85 -0.15
CA LYS A 75 -10.86 19.07 -1.59
C LYS A 75 -9.70 18.72 -2.54
N ASN A 76 -8.80 17.82 -2.13
CA ASN A 76 -7.72 17.34 -3.00
C ASN A 76 -8.24 16.32 -4.03
N LEU A 77 -8.75 16.82 -5.16
CA LEU A 77 -9.37 16.00 -6.21
C LEU A 77 -8.46 14.90 -6.77
N LEU A 78 -7.16 15.20 -6.93
CA LEU A 78 -6.18 14.23 -7.43
C LEU A 78 -6.05 13.06 -6.46
N LEU A 79 -5.88 13.35 -5.18
CA LEU A 79 -5.73 12.32 -4.16
C LEU A 79 -7.02 11.52 -3.97
N ILE A 80 -8.19 12.18 -4.01
CA ILE A 80 -9.50 11.51 -3.98
C ILE A 80 -9.66 10.57 -5.17
N HIS A 81 -9.26 11.01 -6.38
CA HIS A 81 -9.34 10.19 -7.58
C HIS A 81 -8.45 8.95 -7.47
N ASN A 82 -7.19 9.14 -7.07
CA ASN A 82 -6.23 8.05 -6.88
C ASN A 82 -6.77 7.05 -5.85
N LEU A 83 -7.15 7.51 -4.65
CA LEU A 83 -7.71 6.64 -3.61
C LEU A 83 -8.94 5.84 -4.07
N LYS A 84 -9.86 6.47 -4.80
CA LYS A 84 -11.03 5.78 -5.38
C LYS A 84 -10.63 4.72 -6.40
N ARG A 85 -9.59 4.99 -7.21
CA ARG A 85 -9.08 4.02 -8.20
C ARG A 85 -8.50 2.80 -7.50
N ILE A 86 -7.60 2.99 -6.53
CA ILE A 86 -7.00 1.87 -5.79
C ILE A 86 -8.05 1.07 -5.03
N ARG A 87 -8.99 1.76 -4.36
CA ARG A 87 -10.09 1.07 -3.66
C ARG A 87 -10.84 0.12 -4.60
N LYS A 88 -11.11 0.53 -5.84
CA LYS A 88 -11.76 -0.34 -6.83
C LYS A 88 -10.88 -1.54 -7.22
N VAL A 89 -9.58 -1.33 -7.43
CA VAL A 89 -8.63 -2.41 -7.71
C VAL A 89 -8.61 -3.43 -6.57
N LEU A 90 -8.56 -2.96 -5.33
CA LEU A 90 -8.52 -3.80 -4.12
C LEU A 90 -9.87 -4.43 -3.74
N GLN A 91 -11.00 -3.86 -4.18
CA GLN A 91 -12.34 -4.38 -3.88
C GLN A 91 -12.81 -5.43 -4.89
N PHE A 92 -12.31 -5.41 -6.12
CA PHE A 92 -12.61 -6.42 -7.15
C PHE A 92 -11.37 -7.16 -7.65
N PRO A 93 -10.53 -7.72 -6.76
CA PRO A 93 -9.64 -8.77 -7.17
C PRO A 93 -10.54 -9.95 -7.55
N GLY A 94 -10.56 -10.38 -8.83
CA GLY A 94 -11.11 -11.71 -9.14
C GLY A 94 -10.47 -12.72 -8.19
N LEU A 95 -11.20 -13.67 -7.60
CA LEU A 95 -10.78 -14.49 -6.44
C LEU A 95 -9.30 -14.99 -6.41
N ALA A 96 -8.66 -15.20 -7.56
CA ALA A 96 -7.22 -15.50 -7.70
C ALA A 96 -6.25 -14.31 -7.46
N THR A 97 -6.73 -13.09 -7.26
CA THR A 97 -5.94 -11.85 -7.22
C THR A 97 -5.89 -11.18 -5.85
N VAL A 98 -6.65 -11.63 -4.84
CA VAL A 98 -6.53 -11.11 -3.46
C VAL A 98 -5.14 -11.45 -2.93
N GLN A 99 -4.78 -12.72 -3.01
CA GLN A 99 -3.48 -13.22 -2.61
C GLN A 99 -2.38 -12.62 -3.48
N LEU A 100 -2.56 -12.54 -4.81
CA LEU A 100 -1.60 -11.91 -5.71
C LEU A 100 -1.37 -10.42 -5.38
N SER A 101 -2.43 -9.67 -5.08
CA SER A 101 -2.32 -8.25 -4.73
C SER A 101 -1.60 -8.10 -3.40
N LEU A 102 -1.93 -8.90 -2.39
CA LEU A 102 -1.27 -8.84 -1.09
C LEU A 102 0.16 -9.38 -1.12
N ASP A 103 0.45 -10.38 -1.94
CA ASP A 103 1.81 -10.87 -2.18
C ASP A 103 2.62 -9.82 -2.93
N GLN A 104 2.06 -9.12 -3.91
CA GLN A 104 2.75 -8.00 -4.57
C GLN A 104 3.05 -6.85 -3.58
N LEU A 105 2.09 -6.50 -2.73
CA LEU A 105 2.26 -5.50 -1.68
C LEU A 105 3.30 -5.93 -0.64
N GLY A 106 3.19 -7.17 -0.17
CA GLY A 106 4.07 -7.78 0.81
C GLY A 106 5.48 -7.91 0.25
N GLU A 107 5.65 -8.47 -0.95
CA GLU A 107 6.93 -8.61 -1.64
C GLU A 107 7.57 -7.26 -1.95
N ALA A 108 6.82 -6.27 -2.45
CA ALA A 108 7.35 -4.94 -2.70
C ALA A 108 7.86 -4.32 -1.39
N TYR A 109 7.10 -4.46 -0.31
CA TYR A 109 7.50 -3.99 1.02
C TYR A 109 8.72 -4.77 1.57
N ILE A 110 8.72 -6.10 1.51
CA ILE A 110 9.80 -6.96 1.99
C ILE A 110 11.09 -6.70 1.20
N ARG A 111 11.02 -6.58 -0.13
CA ARG A 111 12.17 -6.26 -0.99
C ARG A 111 12.71 -4.87 -0.73
N MET A 112 11.84 -3.90 -0.48
CA MET A 112 12.26 -2.55 -0.09
C MET A 112 12.96 -2.58 1.28
N LYS A 113 12.38 -3.26 2.27
CA LYS A 113 12.94 -3.41 3.63
C LYS A 113 14.25 -4.21 3.68
N ALA A 114 14.44 -5.15 2.76
CA ALA A 114 15.70 -5.90 2.66
C ALA A 114 16.85 -5.07 2.07
N ARG A 115 16.54 -3.97 1.35
CA ARG A 115 17.54 -3.07 0.75
C ARG A 115 17.84 -1.82 1.59
N PHE A 116 16.92 -1.40 2.46
CA PHE A 116 17.00 -0.15 3.23
C PHE A 116 16.46 -0.32 4.65
#